data_AF-A0A356G6S5-F1
#
_entry.id   AF-A0A356G6S5-F1
#
_cell.length_a   1.000
_cell.length_b   1.000
_cell.length_c   1.000
_cell.angle_alpha   90.00
_cell.angle_beta   90.00
_cell.angle_gamma   90.00
#
_symmetry.space_group_name_H-M   'P 1'
#
loop_
_entity.id
_entity.type
_entity.pdbx_description
1 polymer ?
#
loop_
_entity_poly.entity_id
_entity_poly.type
_entity_poly.pdbx_seq_one_letter_code
_entity_poly.pdbx_strand_id
1 'polypeptide(L)'
;MEGRLIGLGPFELIVFVLPALLARIIPWILFVILCILAIRWFVRQDRPRKDPESVAVRRSLSEVLRSHRERCKMTQEFVAEKIGVSRQAVSKWESGASEPSTTNLVKVARLYGVDPADLLREVEA
;
A
#
# COMPACT_ATOMS: atom_id res chain seq x y z
N MET A 1 -7.28 20.18 76.89
CA MET A 1 -8.33 19.69 75.97
C MET A 1 -7.68 19.46 74.62
N GLU A 2 -7.59 18.20 74.24
CA GLU A 2 -6.61 17.65 73.30
C GLU A 2 -6.73 18.20 71.88
N GLY A 3 -5.58 18.59 71.31
CA GLY A 3 -5.42 18.86 69.90
C GLY A 3 -5.59 17.56 69.12
N ARG A 4 -6.75 17.39 68.49
CA ARG A 4 -7.04 16.30 67.58
C ARG A 4 -6.18 16.47 66.33
N LEU A 5 -5.02 15.83 66.32
CA LEU A 5 -4.18 15.63 65.14
C LEU A 5 -5.07 15.10 64.00
N ILE A 6 -5.24 15.90 62.95
CA ILE A 6 -5.96 15.53 61.73
C ILE A 6 -5.04 14.56 60.95
N GLY A 7 -4.91 13.34 61.47
CA GLY A 7 -4.37 12.21 60.73
C GLY A 7 -5.52 11.52 60.03
N LEU A 8 -5.74 11.82 58.75
CA LEU A 8 -6.60 10.99 57.90
C LEU A 8 -6.07 9.55 57.96
N GLY A 9 -6.91 8.62 58.43
CA GLY A 9 -6.54 7.21 58.49
C GLY A 9 -6.18 6.66 57.10
N PRO A 10 -5.35 5.62 57.02
CA PRO A 10 -4.92 5.04 55.73
C PRO A 10 -6.11 4.60 54.87
N PHE A 11 -7.22 4.20 55.48
CA PHE A 11 -8.44 3.82 54.80
C PHE A 11 -9.16 5.01 54.13
N GLU A 12 -9.26 6.15 54.81
CA GLU A 12 -9.87 7.37 54.28
C GLU A 12 -9.04 7.95 53.12
N LEU A 13 -7.71 7.87 53.24
CA LEU A 13 -6.80 8.24 52.15
C LEU A 13 -7.06 7.37 50.91
N ILE A 14 -7.21 6.06 51.07
CA ILE A 14 -7.47 5.14 49.96
C ILE A 14 -8.84 5.41 49.33
N VAL A 15 -9.90 5.59 50.13
CA VAL A 15 -11.27 5.76 49.62
C VAL A 15 -11.43 7.07 48.84
N PHE A 16 -10.77 8.15 49.24
CA PHE A 16 -10.96 9.46 48.60
C PHE A 16 -9.85 9.84 47.62
N VAL A 17 -8.58 9.55 47.92
CA VAL A 17 -7.45 9.99 47.09
C VAL A 17 -7.25 9.06 45.89
N LEU A 18 -7.44 7.75 46.07
CA LEU A 18 -7.18 6.79 45.01
C LEU A 18 -8.17 6.92 43.83
N PRO A 19 -9.50 7.07 44.03
CA PRO A 19 -10.42 7.36 42.93
C PRO A 19 -10.16 8.72 42.27
N ALA A 20 -9.76 9.74 43.02
CA ALA A 20 -9.46 11.06 42.47
C ALA A 20 -8.20 11.08 41.59
N LEU A 21 -7.21 10.24 41.91
CA LEU A 21 -6.01 10.04 41.09
C LEU A 21 -6.32 9.19 39.86
N LEU A 22 -7.08 8.09 40.01
CA LEU A 22 -7.51 7.26 38.89
C LEU A 22 -8.38 8.06 37.90
N ALA A 23 -9.30 8.89 38.38
CA ALA A 23 -10.12 9.77 37.53
C ALA A 23 -9.30 10.77 36.71
N ARG A 24 -8.09 11.13 37.17
CA ARG A 24 -7.17 11.98 36.41
C ARG A 24 -6.29 11.19 35.43
N ILE A 25 -5.89 9.98 35.76
CA ILE A 25 -4.95 9.17 34.97
C ILE A 25 -5.67 8.39 33.87
N ILE A 26 -6.86 7.84 34.16
CA ILE A 26 -7.65 7.00 33.24
C ILE A 26 -7.95 7.72 31.92
N PRO A 27 -8.38 9.01 31.89
CA PRO A 27 -8.62 9.71 30.64
C PRO A 27 -7.38 9.80 29.73
N TRP A 28 -6.19 10.02 30.30
CA TRP A 28 -4.94 10.05 29.54
C TRP A 28 -4.55 8.67 29.00
N ILE A 29 -4.76 7.61 29.79
CA ILE A 29 -4.53 6.24 29.33
C ILE A 29 -5.46 5.91 28.15
N LEU A 30 -6.75 6.23 28.27
CA LEU A 30 -7.73 6.03 27.19
C LEU A 30 -7.38 6.87 25.96
N PHE A 31 -6.96 8.12 26.14
CA PHE A 31 -6.52 8.99 25.06
C PHE A 31 -5.30 8.42 24.31
N VAL A 32 -4.30 7.91 25.04
CA VAL A 32 -3.10 7.28 24.46
C VAL A 32 -3.47 6.00 23.69
N ILE A 33 -4.33 5.15 24.25
CA ILE A 33 -4.83 3.95 23.56
C ILE A 33 -5.57 4.35 22.27
N LEU A 34 -6.45 5.34 22.33
CA LEU A 34 -7.15 5.86 21.15
C LEU A 34 -6.19 6.42 20.11
N CYS A 35 -5.15 7.16 20.52
CA CYS A 35 -4.12 7.67 19.60
C CYS A 35 -3.35 6.54 18.93
N ILE A 36 -2.94 5.50 19.68
CA ILE A 36 -2.24 4.34 19.13
C ILE A 36 -3.14 3.59 18.14
N LEU A 37 -4.41 3.39 18.48
CA LEU A 37 -5.38 2.76 17.57
C LEU A 37 -5.61 3.61 16.32
N ALA A 38 -5.74 4.94 16.47
CA ALA A 38 -5.90 5.87 15.36
C ALA A 38 -4.67 5.90 14.45
N ILE A 39 -3.45 5.92 15.02
CA ILE A 39 -2.20 5.85 14.25
C ILE A 39 -2.10 4.50 13.53
N ARG A 40 -2.37 3.38 14.21
CA ARG A 40 -2.35 2.06 13.57
C ARG A 40 -3.39 1.95 12.47
N TRP A 41 -4.55 2.57 12.64
CA TRP A 41 -5.59 2.65 11.63
C TRP A 41 -5.17 3.54 10.45
N PHE A 42 -4.58 4.70 10.73
CA PHE A 42 -4.12 5.67 9.75
C PHE A 42 -2.99 5.10 8.89
N VAL A 43 -1.98 4.48 9.51
CA VAL A 43 -0.87 3.82 8.80
C VAL A 43 -1.34 2.59 8.01
N ARG A 44 -2.45 1.96 8.39
CA ARG A 44 -3.09 0.90 7.59
C ARG A 44 -3.96 1.45 6.46
N GLN A 45 -4.31 2.74 6.48
CA GLN A 45 -5.17 3.36 5.48
C GLN A 45 -4.42 3.78 4.22
N ASP A 46 -3.09 3.74 4.24
CA ASP A 46 -2.26 3.86 3.04
C ASP A 46 -2.31 2.56 2.20
N ARG A 47 -3.48 2.29 1.61
CA ARG A 47 -3.50 1.64 0.29
C ARG A 47 -2.70 2.60 -0.59
N PRO A 48 -1.55 2.22 -1.18
CA PRO A 48 -0.77 3.13 -2.01
C PRO A 48 -1.71 3.73 -3.05
N ARG A 49 -2.01 5.02 -2.85
CA ARG A 49 -2.81 5.81 -3.75
C ARG A 49 -1.96 5.87 -5.00
N LYS A 50 -2.39 5.21 -6.08
CA LYS A 50 -1.86 5.46 -7.43
C LYS A 50 -2.27 6.90 -7.76
N ASP A 51 -1.47 7.83 -7.28
CA ASP A 51 -1.48 9.23 -7.59
C ASP A 51 -1.43 9.37 -9.12
N PRO A 52 -2.39 10.09 -9.75
CA PRO A 52 -2.36 10.32 -11.19
C PRO A 52 -1.09 11.05 -11.68
N GLU A 53 -0.37 11.70 -10.77
CA GLU A 53 0.88 12.40 -11.05
C GLU A 53 2.08 11.45 -11.20
N SER A 54 2.13 10.32 -10.47
CA SER A 54 3.07 9.23 -10.76
C SER A 54 2.79 8.50 -12.08
N VAL A 55 1.62 8.73 -12.70
CA VAL A 55 1.29 8.20 -14.03
C VAL A 55 1.90 9.05 -15.16
N ALA A 56 2.33 10.28 -14.86
CA ALA A 56 3.16 11.10 -15.74
C ALA A 56 4.67 10.87 -15.49
N VAL A 57 5.03 9.85 -14.70
CA VAL A 57 6.38 9.29 -14.70
C VAL A 57 6.46 8.41 -15.94
N ARG A 58 7.42 8.70 -16.81
CA ARG A 58 7.85 7.89 -17.95
C ARG A 58 7.60 6.41 -17.67
N ARG A 59 6.55 5.84 -18.27
CA ARG A 59 6.17 4.45 -17.96
C ARG A 59 7.27 3.53 -18.42
N SER A 60 7.66 2.58 -17.59
CA SER A 60 8.59 1.55 -18.04
C SER A 60 7.91 0.64 -19.08
N LEU A 61 8.69 0.09 -20.03
CA LEU A 61 8.15 -0.85 -21.03
C LEU A 61 7.41 -2.02 -20.36
N SER A 62 7.91 -2.50 -19.23
CA SER A 62 7.28 -3.54 -18.40
C SER A 62 5.87 -3.16 -17.94
N GLU A 63 5.68 -1.93 -17.47
CA GLU A 63 4.37 -1.41 -17.07
C GLU A 63 3.42 -1.24 -18.24
N VAL A 64 3.91 -0.73 -19.38
CA VAL A 64 3.11 -0.58 -20.60
C VAL A 64 2.61 -1.95 -21.08
N LEU A 65 3.50 -2.93 -21.22
CA LEU A 65 3.13 -4.29 -21.64
C LEU A 65 2.10 -4.91 -20.70
N ARG A 66 2.31 -4.80 -19.38
CA ARG A 66 1.37 -5.30 -18.38
C ARG A 66 0.01 -4.60 -18.47
N SER A 67 0.01 -3.28 -18.63
CA SER A 67 -1.22 -2.48 -18.74
C SER A 67 -2.04 -2.90 -19.95
N HIS A 68 -1.41 -3.05 -21.12
CA HIS A 68 -2.11 -3.53 -22.31
C HIS A 68 -2.64 -4.95 -22.15
N ARG A 69 -1.87 -5.86 -21.52
CA ARG A 69 -2.36 -7.22 -21.23
C ARG A 69 -3.62 -7.20 -20.36
N GLU A 70 -3.60 -6.42 -19.28
CA GLU A 70 -4.71 -6.31 -18.33
C GLU A 70 -5.95 -5.66 -18.98
N ARG A 71 -5.76 -4.64 -19.83
CA ARG A 71 -6.84 -4.04 -20.64
C ARG A 71 -7.47 -5.05 -21.61
N CYS A 72 -6.65 -5.93 -22.20
CA CYS A 72 -7.11 -7.02 -23.05
C CYS A 72 -7.70 -8.20 -22.25
N LYS A 73 -7.70 -8.15 -20.91
CA LYS A 73 -8.17 -9.21 -20.00
C LYS A 73 -7.49 -10.57 -20.23
N MET A 74 -6.21 -10.55 -20.58
CA MET A 74 -5.43 -11.76 -20.86
C MET A 74 -4.54 -12.14 -19.66
N THR A 75 -4.28 -13.43 -19.47
CA THR A 75 -3.26 -13.91 -18.53
C THR A 75 -1.88 -13.92 -19.16
N GLN A 76 -0.81 -13.95 -18.36
CA GLN A 76 0.57 -14.05 -18.89
C GLN A 76 0.76 -15.37 -19.65
N GLU A 77 0.14 -16.45 -19.17
CA GLU A 77 0.08 -17.76 -19.79
C GLU A 77 -0.54 -17.68 -21.19
N PHE A 78 -1.70 -17.01 -21.31
CA PHE A 78 -2.39 -16.85 -22.58
C PHE A 78 -1.55 -16.06 -23.60
N VAL A 79 -0.94 -14.94 -23.16
CA VAL A 79 -0.07 -14.15 -24.03
C VAL A 79 1.11 -14.99 -24.52
N ALA A 80 1.76 -15.71 -23.61
CA ALA A 80 2.90 -16.55 -23.91
C ALA A 80 2.58 -17.63 -24.95
N GLU A 81 1.43 -18.32 -24.76
CA GLU A 81 0.94 -19.33 -25.69
C GLU A 81 0.67 -18.74 -27.08
N LYS A 82 0.02 -17.56 -27.15
CA LYS A 82 -0.36 -16.94 -28.43
C LYS A 82 0.83 -16.44 -29.25
N ILE A 83 1.90 -15.99 -28.62
CA ILE A 83 3.08 -15.46 -29.34
C ILE A 83 4.22 -16.49 -29.47
N GLY A 84 4.06 -17.67 -28.85
CA GLY A 84 4.99 -18.80 -28.93
C GLY A 84 6.23 -18.62 -28.06
N VAL A 85 6.08 -18.16 -26.82
CA VAL A 85 7.17 -18.03 -25.83
C VAL A 85 6.80 -18.68 -24.50
N SER A 86 7.74 -18.78 -23.57
CA SER A 86 7.44 -19.27 -22.22
C SER A 86 6.71 -18.21 -21.40
N ARG A 87 5.82 -18.64 -20.52
CA ARG A 87 5.18 -17.75 -19.52
C ARG A 87 6.20 -16.99 -18.68
N GLN A 88 7.33 -17.63 -18.35
CA GLN A 88 8.43 -16.99 -17.62
C GLN A 88 9.03 -15.82 -18.40
N ALA A 89 9.11 -15.89 -19.73
CA ALA A 89 9.57 -14.78 -20.56
C ALA A 89 8.63 -13.58 -20.41
N VAL A 90 7.33 -13.78 -20.58
CA VAL A 90 6.31 -12.72 -20.39
C VAL A 90 6.36 -12.14 -18.97
N SER A 91 6.50 -12.98 -17.95
CA SER A 91 6.64 -12.55 -16.57
C SER A 91 7.88 -11.67 -16.35
N LYS A 92 9.03 -12.02 -16.93
CA LYS A 92 10.26 -11.22 -16.86
C LYS A 92 10.15 -9.90 -17.61
N TRP A 93 9.42 -9.86 -18.73
CA TRP A 93 9.16 -8.62 -19.46
C TRP A 93 8.28 -7.68 -18.64
N GLU A 94 7.19 -8.17 -18.06
CA GLU A 94 6.26 -7.36 -17.27
C GLU A 94 6.79 -6.97 -15.88
N SER A 95 7.85 -7.61 -15.40
CA SER A 95 8.56 -7.21 -14.18
C SER A 95 9.79 -6.35 -14.43
N GLY A 96 10.17 -6.13 -15.69
CA GLY A 96 11.38 -5.39 -16.06
C GLY A 96 12.68 -6.17 -15.87
N ALA A 97 12.61 -7.47 -15.54
CA ALA A 97 13.79 -8.32 -15.35
C ALA A 97 14.51 -8.66 -16.67
N SER A 98 13.84 -8.50 -17.81
CA SER A 98 14.43 -8.59 -19.15
C SER A 98 13.54 -7.86 -20.16
N GLU A 99 14.08 -7.50 -21.31
CA GLU A 99 13.29 -6.90 -22.39
C GLU A 99 12.90 -7.94 -23.46
N PRO A 100 11.72 -7.79 -24.09
CA PRO A 100 11.39 -8.58 -25.27
C PRO A 100 12.27 -8.18 -26.46
N SER A 101 12.65 -9.16 -27.29
CA SER A 101 13.26 -8.85 -28.59
C SER A 101 12.30 -8.04 -29.47
N THR A 102 12.81 -7.31 -30.45
CA THR A 102 11.99 -6.54 -31.40
C THR A 102 10.89 -7.40 -32.04
N THR A 103 11.22 -8.63 -32.45
CA THR A 103 10.24 -9.59 -33.00
C THR A 103 9.13 -9.92 -32.01
N ASN A 104 9.46 -10.13 -30.74
CA ASN A 104 8.48 -10.44 -29.71
C ASN A 104 7.64 -9.22 -29.33
N LEU A 105 8.25 -8.04 -29.28
CA LEU A 105 7.53 -6.78 -29.07
C LEU A 105 6.47 -6.56 -30.15
N VAL A 106 6.81 -6.79 -31.42
CA VAL A 106 5.85 -6.70 -32.54
C VAL A 106 4.72 -7.71 -32.40
N LYS A 107 5.02 -8.97 -32.02
CA LYS A 107 3.99 -10.00 -31.81
C LYS A 107 3.04 -9.63 -30.67
N VAL A 108 3.57 -9.11 -29.57
CA VAL A 108 2.78 -8.70 -28.41
C VAL A 108 1.91 -7.49 -28.73
N ALA A 109 2.45 -6.48 -29.41
CA ALA A 109 1.70 -5.31 -29.87
C ALA A 109 0.50 -5.71 -30.74
N ARG A 110 0.74 -6.60 -31.73
CA ARG A 110 -0.32 -7.16 -32.58
C ARG A 110 -1.38 -7.92 -31.78
N LEU A 111 -0.96 -8.71 -30.79
CA LEU A 111 -1.89 -9.44 -29.92
C LEU A 111 -2.76 -8.49 -29.10
N TYR A 112 -2.21 -7.35 -28.67
CA TYR A 112 -2.94 -6.31 -27.94
C TYR A 112 -3.72 -5.35 -28.84
N GLY A 113 -3.62 -5.50 -30.17
CA GLY A 113 -4.31 -4.65 -31.14
C GLY A 113 -3.78 -3.22 -31.22
N VAL A 114 -2.49 -3.01 -30.94
CA VAL A 114 -1.84 -1.69 -30.98
C VAL A 114 -0.60 -1.71 -31.86
N ASP A 115 -0.16 -0.55 -32.34
CA ASP A 115 1.08 -0.45 -33.10
C ASP A 115 2.29 -0.62 -32.17
N PRO A 116 3.34 -1.35 -32.56
CA PRO A 116 4.57 -1.47 -31.76
C PRO A 116 5.21 -0.11 -31.43
N ALA A 117 5.09 0.89 -32.31
CA ALA A 117 5.58 2.23 -32.06
C ALA A 117 4.79 2.94 -30.97
N ASP A 118 3.48 2.70 -30.84
CA ASP A 118 2.66 3.28 -29.78
C ASP A 118 3.12 2.80 -28.40
N LEU A 119 3.46 1.51 -28.27
CA LEU A 119 4.02 0.97 -27.03
C LEU A 119 5.33 1.67 -26.63
N LEU A 120 6.19 2.00 -27.61
CA LEU A 120 7.46 2.69 -27.35
C LEU A 120 7.25 4.17 -27.04
N ARG A 121 6.30 4.83 -27.70
CA ARG A 121 5.95 6.24 -27.41
C ARG A 121 5.45 6.43 -25.98
N GLU A 122 4.67 5.48 -25.45
CA GLU A 122 4.25 5.50 -24.04
C GLU A 122 5.40 5.34 -23.05
N VAL A 123 6.54 4.78 -23.50
CA VAL A 123 7.77 4.66 -22.69
C VAL A 123 8.65 5.91 -22.81
N GLU A 124 8.50 6.71 -23.85
CA GLU A 124 9.29 7.94 -24.07
C GLU A 124 8.60 9.21 -23.57
N ALA A 125 7.28 9.18 -23.44
CA ALA A 125 6.44 10.27 -22.94
C ALA A 125 6.54 10.45 -21.42
#